data_AF-A0A0E9NL90-F1
#
_entry.id   AF-A0A0E9NL90-F1
#
_cell.length_a   1.000
_cell.length_b   1.000
_cell.length_c   1.000
_cell.angle_alpha   90.00
_cell.angle_beta   90.00
_cell.angle_gamma   90.00
#
_symmetry.space_group_name_H-M   'P 1'
#
loop_
_entity.id
_entity.type
_entity.pdbx_description
1 polymer ?
#
loop_
_entity_poly.entity_id
_entity_poly.type
_entity_poly.pdbx_seq_one_letter_code
_entity_poly.pdbx_strand_id
1 'polypeptide(L)'
;MKILKVREAFLTDYEVLAHFREIEERQKETARVLGSAAALGSANFRTIQYELLDYLKSSPAANYTAEEIVQLSQDLAHFDLTKAETLQIINSRPKAAVDLYNIVEEMENRMSEEDMHAILGLFGVTAEENAEMENGEGYEEGGEGYEHQDGQEGGYQEGRSQEEEYQEEHQVRYQDNEEEAKAEHDDDDDAMEE
;
A
#
# COMPACT_ATOMS: atom_id res chain seq x y z
N MET A 1 -15.06 13.29 22.80
CA MET A 1 -13.68 12.76 22.72
C MET A 1 -12.71 13.94 22.84
N LYS A 2 -11.57 13.79 23.54
CA LYS A 2 -10.53 14.85 23.63
C LYS A 2 -9.19 14.25 23.19
N ILE A 3 -8.43 15.01 22.41
CA ILE A 3 -7.09 14.60 21.97
C ILE A 3 -6.10 14.93 23.10
N LEU A 4 -5.42 13.90 23.62
CA LEU A 4 -4.41 14.08 24.67
C LEU A 4 -3.05 14.47 24.10
N LYS A 5 -2.66 13.82 23.01
CA LYS A 5 -1.43 14.06 22.26
C LYS A 5 -1.75 13.95 20.78
N VAL A 6 -1.30 14.94 20.01
CA VAL A 6 -1.54 14.99 18.55
C VAL A 6 -0.70 13.95 17.82
N ARG A 7 0.53 13.70 18.30
CA ARG A 7 1.48 12.73 17.74
C ARG A 7 2.06 11.91 18.88
N GLU A 8 1.64 10.65 18.99
CA GLU A 8 2.16 9.72 20.02
C GLU A 8 3.45 9.06 19.53
N ALA A 9 3.42 8.55 18.30
CA ALA A 9 4.48 7.76 17.70
C ALA A 9 4.46 7.93 16.18
N PHE A 10 5.57 7.56 15.57
CA PHE A 10 5.68 7.32 14.13
C PHE A 10 5.64 5.81 13.91
N LEU A 11 4.93 5.37 12.88
CA LEU A 11 4.82 3.97 12.51
C LEU A 11 5.34 3.81 11.09
N THR A 12 6.14 2.78 10.87
CA THR A 12 6.57 2.33 9.54
C THR A 12 5.39 1.78 8.76
N ASP A 13 5.49 1.82 7.43
CA ASP A 13 4.48 1.25 6.54
C ASP A 13 4.34 -0.27 6.79
N TYR A 14 5.44 -0.92 7.17
CA TYR A 14 5.44 -2.33 7.61
C TYR A 14 4.61 -2.54 8.88
N GLU A 15 4.79 -1.74 9.93
CA GLU A 15 4.02 -1.87 11.18
C GLU A 15 2.52 -1.68 10.94
N VAL A 16 2.17 -0.73 10.08
CA VAL A 16 0.77 -0.52 9.68
C VAL A 16 0.25 -1.73 8.92
N LEU A 17 1.00 -2.24 7.93
CA LEU A 17 0.64 -3.43 7.17
C LEU A 17 0.45 -4.67 8.06
N ALA A 18 1.40 -4.91 8.97
CA ALA A 18 1.34 -6.01 9.93
C ALA A 18 0.10 -5.90 10.82
N HIS A 19 -0.19 -4.70 11.34
CA HIS A 19 -1.35 -4.48 12.19
C HIS A 19 -2.68 -4.71 11.45
N PHE A 20 -2.80 -4.26 10.19
CA PHE A 20 -4.00 -4.50 9.40
C PHE A 20 -4.18 -5.96 9.01
N ARG A 21 -3.09 -6.72 8.79
CA ARG A 21 -3.16 -8.18 8.62
C ARG A 21 -3.68 -8.88 9.89
N GLU A 22 -3.25 -8.44 11.07
CA GLU A 22 -3.79 -8.94 12.34
C GLU A 22 -5.28 -8.61 12.54
N ILE A 23 -5.74 -7.45 12.03
CA ILE A 23 -7.16 -7.10 12.02
C ILE A 23 -7.95 -8.05 11.11
N GLU A 24 -7.46 -8.32 9.90
CA GLU A 24 -8.10 -9.27 8.97
C GLU A 24 -8.21 -10.67 9.56
N GLU A 25 -7.16 -11.18 10.21
CA GLU A 25 -7.19 -12.51 10.84
C GLU A 25 -8.20 -12.58 11.98
N ARG A 26 -8.29 -11.53 12.81
CA ARG A 26 -9.33 -11.45 13.86
C ARG A 26 -10.74 -11.39 13.28
N GLN A 27 -10.94 -10.70 12.17
CA GLN A 27 -12.23 -10.66 11.48
C GLN A 27 -12.60 -12.04 10.92
N LYS A 28 -11.65 -12.77 10.30
CA LYS A 28 -11.87 -14.14 9.80
C LYS A 28 -12.25 -15.09 10.94
N GLU A 29 -11.56 -15.01 12.06
CA GLU A 29 -11.88 -15.84 13.23
C GLU A 29 -13.26 -15.51 13.79
N THR A 30 -13.60 -14.22 13.88
CA THR A 30 -14.94 -13.77 14.30
C THR A 30 -16.02 -14.29 13.34
N ALA A 31 -15.77 -14.27 12.03
CA ALA A 31 -16.70 -14.78 11.02
C ALA A 31 -16.90 -16.29 11.15
N ARG A 32 -15.85 -17.05 11.47
CA ARG A 32 -15.92 -18.50 11.70
C ARG A 32 -16.75 -18.87 12.94
N VAL A 33 -16.62 -18.11 14.03
CA VAL A 33 -17.26 -18.42 15.32
C VAL A 33 -18.68 -17.85 15.42
N LEU A 34 -18.90 -16.63 14.93
CA LEU A 34 -20.12 -15.84 15.16
C LEU A 34 -20.87 -15.50 13.86
N GLY A 35 -20.37 -15.94 12.71
CA GLY A 35 -20.94 -15.64 11.39
C GLY A 35 -20.45 -14.32 10.79
N SER A 36 -20.53 -14.21 9.46
CA SER A 36 -20.01 -13.08 8.68
C SER A 36 -20.58 -11.72 9.11
N ALA A 37 -21.84 -11.68 9.54
CA ALA A 37 -22.48 -10.46 10.04
C ALA A 37 -21.78 -9.85 11.27
N ALA A 38 -21.22 -10.69 12.15
CA ALA A 38 -20.50 -10.24 13.35
C ALA A 38 -19.08 -9.75 13.05
N ALA A 39 -18.48 -10.19 11.94
CA ALA A 39 -17.15 -9.77 11.49
C ALA A 39 -17.17 -8.50 10.62
N LEU A 40 -18.33 -8.17 10.05
CA LEU A 40 -18.51 -7.00 9.20
C LEU A 40 -18.44 -5.72 10.06
N GLY A 41 -17.33 -4.99 9.92
CA GLY A 41 -17.19 -3.64 10.49
C GLY A 41 -18.13 -2.61 9.84
N SER A 42 -17.88 -1.31 10.07
CA SER A 42 -18.57 -0.27 9.30
C SER A 42 -18.14 -0.33 7.82
N ALA A 43 -19.03 0.05 6.89
CA ALA A 43 -18.71 0.09 5.47
C ALA A 43 -17.49 0.99 5.18
N ASN A 44 -17.47 2.19 5.77
CA ASN A 44 -16.36 3.14 5.63
C ASN A 44 -15.02 2.55 6.08
N PHE A 45 -15.01 1.81 7.20
CA PHE A 45 -13.78 1.18 7.67
C PHE A 45 -13.27 0.12 6.70
N ARG A 46 -14.18 -0.67 6.10
CA ARG A 46 -13.79 -1.69 5.11
C ARG A 46 -13.16 -1.08 3.86
N THR A 47 -13.72 0.02 3.35
CA THR A 47 -13.15 0.71 2.19
C THR A 47 -11.73 1.17 2.49
N ILE A 48 -11.52 1.87 3.61
CA ILE A 48 -10.19 2.34 4.02
C ILE A 48 -9.24 1.16 4.23
N GLN A 49 -9.69 0.08 4.89
CA GLN A 49 -8.89 -1.12 5.11
C GLN A 49 -8.44 -1.75 3.79
N TYR A 50 -9.33 -1.87 2.81
CA TYR A 50 -9.02 -2.45 1.51
C TYR A 50 -8.02 -1.59 0.73
N GLU A 51 -8.31 -0.30 0.55
CA GLU A 51 -7.43 0.63 -0.19
C GLU A 51 -6.04 0.73 0.46
N LEU A 52 -5.98 0.82 1.78
CA LEU A 52 -4.71 0.89 2.51
C LEU A 52 -3.90 -0.40 2.37
N LEU A 53 -4.54 -1.57 2.51
CA LEU A 53 -3.87 -2.85 2.34
C LEU A 53 -3.38 -3.05 0.91
N ASP A 54 -4.15 -2.62 -0.09
CA ASP A 54 -3.76 -2.69 -1.49
C ASP A 54 -2.51 -1.84 -1.76
N TYR A 55 -2.53 -0.58 -1.32
CA TYR A 55 -1.37 0.31 -1.39
C TYR A 55 -0.14 -0.29 -0.70
N LEU A 56 -0.27 -0.72 0.56
CA LEU A 56 0.85 -1.24 1.35
C LEU A 56 1.39 -2.59 0.83
N LYS A 57 0.57 -3.39 0.15
CA LYS A 57 1.03 -4.62 -0.52
C LYS A 57 1.85 -4.33 -1.77
N SER A 58 1.54 -3.22 -2.47
CA SER A 58 2.30 -2.77 -3.64
C SER A 58 3.57 -2.00 -3.27
N SER A 59 3.66 -1.48 -2.04
CA SER A 59 4.79 -0.70 -1.56
C SER A 59 5.96 -1.59 -1.08
N PRO A 60 7.18 -1.02 -0.93
CA PRO A 60 8.34 -1.76 -0.41
C PRO A 60 8.12 -2.40 0.97
N ALA A 61 7.14 -1.90 1.73
CA ALA A 61 6.76 -2.41 3.04
C ALA A 61 6.43 -3.90 3.06
N ALA A 62 5.88 -4.44 1.96
CA ALA A 62 5.51 -5.83 1.84
C ALA A 62 6.71 -6.80 1.85
N ASN A 63 7.90 -6.30 1.54
CA ASN A 63 9.13 -7.09 1.42
C ASN A 63 9.93 -7.18 2.71
N TYR A 64 9.48 -6.53 3.79
CA TYR A 64 10.13 -6.60 5.08
C TYR A 64 9.54 -7.68 5.98
N THR A 65 10.39 -8.17 6.87
CA THR A 65 10.04 -8.95 8.06
C THR A 65 10.18 -8.09 9.32
N ALA A 66 9.60 -8.56 10.43
CA ALA A 66 9.67 -7.85 11.71
C ALA A 66 11.13 -7.72 12.19
N GLU A 67 11.92 -8.79 12.00
CA GLU A 67 13.33 -8.85 12.35
C GLU A 67 14.15 -7.87 11.51
N GLU A 68 13.90 -7.78 10.20
CA GLU A 68 14.59 -6.85 9.32
C GLU A 68 14.32 -5.39 9.69
N ILE A 69 13.09 -5.01 10.03
CA ILE A 69 12.77 -3.64 10.43
C ILE A 69 13.52 -3.25 11.71
N VAL A 70 13.56 -4.16 12.69
CA VAL A 70 14.30 -3.90 13.94
C VAL A 70 15.79 -3.76 13.67
N GLN A 71 16.35 -4.64 12.84
CA GLN A 71 17.77 -4.61 12.49
C GLN A 71 18.11 -3.33 11.70
N LEU A 72 17.35 -3.01 10.65
CA LEU A 72 17.52 -1.78 9.88
C LEU A 72 17.40 -0.53 10.74
N SER A 73 16.47 -0.50 11.68
CA SER A 73 16.35 0.64 12.60
C SER A 73 17.57 0.80 13.51
N GLN A 74 18.25 -0.30 13.88
CA GLN A 74 19.47 -0.26 14.68
C GLN A 74 20.67 0.16 13.83
N ASP A 75 20.79 -0.41 12.63
CA ASP A 75 21.87 -0.13 11.71
C ASP A 75 21.83 1.33 11.23
N LEU A 76 20.64 1.84 10.91
CA LEU A 76 20.44 3.23 10.51
C LEU A 76 20.66 4.23 11.65
N ALA A 77 20.53 3.80 12.90
CA ALA A 77 20.76 4.67 14.07
C ALA A 77 22.24 5.02 14.28
N HIS A 78 23.16 4.33 13.59
CA HIS A 78 24.59 4.66 13.62
C HIS A 78 24.94 5.88 12.76
N PHE A 79 24.07 6.24 11.81
CA PHE A 79 24.25 7.41 10.96
C PHE A 79 23.57 8.64 11.56
N ASP A 80 24.01 9.83 11.15
CA ASP A 80 23.38 11.10 11.55
C ASP A 80 22.05 11.30 10.79
N LEU A 81 21.06 10.47 11.09
CA LEU A 81 19.71 10.53 10.52
C LEU A 81 18.69 10.93 11.58
N THR A 82 17.78 11.82 11.21
CA THR A 82 16.62 12.13 12.04
C THR A 82 15.63 10.96 11.99
N LYS A 83 14.75 10.86 13.00
CA LYS A 83 13.72 9.81 13.03
C LYS A 83 12.80 9.83 11.80
N ALA A 84 12.56 11.01 11.21
CA ALA A 84 11.75 11.14 10.02
C ALA A 84 12.49 10.62 8.77
N GLU A 85 13.77 10.94 8.64
CA GLU A 85 14.63 10.44 7.55
C GLU A 85 14.78 8.91 7.63
N THR A 86 15.05 8.37 8.83
CA THR A 86 15.10 6.92 9.05
C THR A 86 13.79 6.24 8.64
N LEU A 87 12.65 6.82 9.04
CA LEU A 87 11.32 6.31 8.67
C LEU A 87 11.10 6.34 7.15
N GLN A 88 11.48 7.43 6.49
CA GLN A 88 11.35 7.57 5.04
C GLN A 88 12.24 6.57 4.30
N ILE A 89 13.49 6.40 4.71
CA ILE A 89 14.43 5.43 4.15
C ILE A 89 13.87 4.00 4.26
N ILE A 90 13.33 3.64 5.42
CA ILE A 90 12.71 2.32 5.63
C ILE A 90 11.48 2.15 4.75
N ASN A 91 10.61 3.15 4.64
CA ASN A 91 9.38 3.03 3.85
C ASN A 91 9.63 3.02 2.33
N SER A 92 10.59 3.82 1.85
CA SER A 92 10.86 3.96 0.41
C SER A 92 11.80 2.90 -0.15
N ARG A 93 12.63 2.28 0.69
CA ARG A 93 13.68 1.33 0.31
C ARG A 93 14.55 1.87 -0.84
N PRO A 94 15.49 2.79 -0.55
CA PRO A 94 16.28 3.47 -1.57
C PRO A 94 17.04 2.46 -2.44
N LYS A 95 17.04 2.73 -3.74
CA LYS A 95 17.72 1.91 -4.75
C LYS A 95 18.94 2.60 -5.30
N ALA A 96 18.96 3.94 -5.28
CA ALA A 96 20.05 4.77 -5.77
C ALA A 96 20.51 5.77 -4.71
N ALA A 97 21.74 6.29 -4.85
CA ALA A 97 22.20 7.44 -4.07
C ALA A 97 21.29 8.67 -4.23
N VAL A 98 20.75 8.88 -5.44
CA VAL A 98 19.78 9.94 -5.75
C VAL A 98 18.55 9.88 -4.84
N ASP A 99 18.09 8.68 -4.46
CA ASP A 99 16.95 8.52 -3.55
C ASP A 99 17.28 9.05 -2.15
N LEU A 100 18.51 8.84 -1.68
CA LEU A 100 18.96 9.35 -0.38
C LEU A 100 19.06 10.87 -0.39
N TYR A 101 19.55 11.48 -1.47
CA TYR A 101 19.57 12.94 -1.63
C TYR A 101 18.17 13.58 -1.59
N ASN A 102 17.13 12.84 -2.01
CA ASN A 102 15.75 13.29 -1.92
C ASN A 102 15.14 13.20 -0.51
N ILE A 103 15.75 12.40 0.37
CA ILE A 103 15.26 12.16 1.74
C ILE A 103 16.03 12.98 2.77
N VAL A 104 17.36 13.04 2.65
CA VAL A 104 18.25 13.65 3.65
C VAL A 104 18.62 15.07 3.23
N GLU A 105 18.27 16.04 4.06
CA GLU A 105 18.65 17.44 3.83
C GLU A 105 20.14 17.68 4.12
N GLU A 106 20.77 18.52 3.29
CA GLU A 106 22.19 18.90 3.38
C GLU A 106 23.14 17.69 3.47
N MET A 107 22.83 16.63 2.71
CA MET A 107 23.48 15.33 2.80
C MET A 107 25.02 15.38 2.71
N GLU A 108 25.56 16.19 1.79
CA GLU A 108 27.01 16.37 1.59
C GLU A 108 27.75 16.90 2.83
N ASN A 109 27.06 17.62 3.71
CA ASN A 109 27.65 18.17 4.94
C ASN A 109 27.56 17.21 6.12
N ARG A 110 26.62 16.25 6.09
CA ARG A 110 26.29 15.36 7.22
C ARG A 110 26.86 13.96 7.07
N MET A 111 27.04 13.48 5.84
CA MET A 111 27.37 12.09 5.54
C MET A 111 28.50 12.01 4.52
N SER A 112 29.39 11.03 4.71
CA SER A 112 30.42 10.73 3.72
C SER A 112 29.87 9.82 2.62
N GLU A 113 30.55 9.78 1.46
CA GLU A 113 30.22 8.82 0.39
C GLU A 113 30.26 7.36 0.89
N GLU A 114 31.17 7.03 1.80
CA GLU A 114 31.26 5.71 2.42
C GLU A 114 29.99 5.37 3.21
N ASP A 115 29.45 6.35 3.96
CA ASP A 115 28.20 6.17 4.71
C ASP A 115 27.00 5.96 3.78
N MET A 116 26.95 6.70 2.67
CA MET A 116 25.89 6.53 1.66
C MET A 116 25.90 5.11 1.07
N HIS A 117 27.09 4.64 0.67
CA HIS A 117 27.25 3.28 0.16
C HIS A 117 26.94 2.23 1.23
N ALA A 118 27.26 2.49 2.50
CA ALA A 118 26.91 1.61 3.59
C ALA A 118 25.39 1.49 3.75
N ILE A 119 24.65 2.61 3.72
CA ILE A 119 23.19 2.62 3.79
C ILE A 119 22.57 1.86 2.61
N LEU A 120 23.02 2.14 1.39
CA LEU A 120 22.52 1.45 0.19
C LEU A 120 22.83 -0.06 0.24
N GLY A 121 23.98 -0.43 0.81
CA GLY A 121 24.36 -1.81 1.07
C GLY A 121 23.41 -2.54 2.02
N LEU A 122 22.79 -1.86 3.00
CA LEU A 122 21.77 -2.46 3.88
C LEU A 122 20.55 -2.97 3.11
N PHE A 123 20.24 -2.37 1.96
CA PHE A 123 19.11 -2.75 1.12
C PHE A 123 19.47 -3.72 -0.01
N GLY A 124 20.75 -4.11 -0.10
CA GLY A 124 21.28 -5.02 -1.11
C GLY A 124 21.65 -4.34 -2.43
N VAL A 125 21.74 -3.01 -2.45
CA VAL A 125 22.15 -2.25 -3.64
C VAL A 125 23.66 -2.32 -3.78
N THR A 126 24.13 -2.84 -4.91
CA THR A 126 25.55 -2.92 -5.24
C THR A 126 26.06 -1.62 -5.87
N ALA A 127 27.38 -1.40 -5.80
CA ALA A 127 28.01 -0.23 -6.42
C ALA A 127 27.81 -0.18 -7.96
N GLU A 128 27.68 -1.35 -8.60
CA GLU A 128 27.44 -1.47 -10.05
C GLU A 128 26.02 -0.98 -10.40
N GLU A 129 25.01 -1.41 -9.64
CA GLU A 129 23.61 -0.98 -9.82
C GLU A 129 23.44 0.53 -9.57
N ASN A 130 24.14 1.08 -8.58
CA ASN A 130 24.16 2.53 -8.34
C ASN A 130 24.78 3.30 -9.51
N ALA A 131 25.91 2.83 -10.03
CA ALA A 131 26.63 3.51 -11.12
C ALA A 131 25.83 3.53 -12.42
N GLU A 132 25.05 2.49 -12.72
CA GLU A 132 24.17 2.46 -13.89
C GLU A 132 23.02 3.48 -13.78
N MET A 133 22.48 3.70 -12.58
CA MET A 133 21.44 4.70 -12.36
C MET A 133 21.98 6.14 -12.35
N GLU A 134 23.22 6.36 -11.90
CA GLU A 134 23.89 7.66 -11.96
C GLU A 134 24.34 8.04 -13.38
N ASN A 135 24.70 7.05 -14.22
CA ASN A 135 25.08 7.27 -15.62
C ASN A 135 23.90 7.16 -16.60
N GLY A 136 22.67 6.98 -16.10
CA GLY A 136 21.46 7.09 -16.89
C GLY A 136 21.38 8.49 -17.49
N GLU A 137 21.56 8.56 -18.81
CA GLU A 137 21.67 9.77 -19.60
C GLU A 137 20.58 10.79 -19.24
N GLY A 138 21.00 12.05 -19.15
CA GLY A 138 20.23 13.15 -18.60
C GLY A 138 18.82 13.29 -19.19
N TYR A 139 17.99 13.95 -18.41
CA TYR A 139 16.72 14.54 -18.81
C TYR A 139 16.92 15.29 -20.14
N GLU A 140 16.60 14.65 -21.27
CA GLU A 140 16.30 15.37 -22.49
C GLU A 140 15.03 16.16 -22.18
N GLU A 141 15.18 17.48 -22.03
CA GLU A 141 14.10 18.44 -22.09
C GLU A 141 13.47 18.35 -23.50
N GLY A 142 12.64 17.31 -23.70
CA GLY A 142 11.76 17.15 -24.84
C GLY A 142 10.65 18.18 -24.72
N GLY A 143 10.96 19.42 -25.08
CA GLY A 143 9.98 20.47 -25.31
C GLY A 143 9.09 20.09 -26.49
N GLU A 144 8.06 19.29 -26.24
CA GLU A 144 6.96 19.12 -27.17
C GLU A 144 6.04 20.34 -27.05
N GLY A 145 6.22 21.27 -27.99
CA GLY A 145 5.38 22.44 -28.13
C GLY A 145 3.92 22.05 -28.32
N TYR A 146 3.06 22.62 -27.48
CA TYR A 146 1.61 22.56 -27.64
C TYR A 146 1.23 23.40 -28.87
N GLU A 147 1.10 22.76 -30.02
CA GLU A 147 0.46 23.37 -31.18
C GLU A 147 -1.05 23.45 -30.92
N HIS A 148 -1.55 24.67 -30.70
CA HIS A 148 -2.97 24.96 -30.83
C HIS A 148 -3.39 24.73 -32.28
N GLN A 149 -4.24 23.74 -32.52
CA GLN A 149 -5.02 23.68 -33.75
C GLN A 149 -6.52 23.60 -33.42
N ASP A 150 -7.21 24.64 -33.87
CA ASP A 150 -8.62 24.89 -33.66
C ASP A 150 -9.53 23.84 -34.31
N GLY A 151 -10.59 23.48 -33.57
CA GLY A 151 -11.93 23.26 -34.11
C GLY A 151 -12.21 21.97 -34.89
N GLN A 152 -12.78 20.98 -34.19
CA GLN A 152 -13.85 20.14 -34.73
C GLN A 152 -14.67 19.50 -33.60
N GLU A 153 -15.95 19.90 -33.52
CA GLU A 153 -16.96 19.28 -32.66
C GLU A 153 -17.18 17.82 -33.09
N GLY A 154 -16.82 16.87 -32.21
CA GLY A 154 -17.11 15.45 -32.35
C GLY A 154 -17.70 14.94 -31.03
N GLY A 155 -18.91 14.40 -31.08
CA GLY A 155 -19.77 14.16 -29.93
C GLY A 155 -19.21 13.21 -28.87
N TYR A 156 -19.54 13.51 -27.62
CA TYR A 156 -19.31 12.66 -26.45
C TYR A 156 -20.15 11.39 -26.57
N GLN A 157 -19.51 10.24 -26.75
CA GLN A 157 -20.10 8.96 -26.34
C GLN A 157 -19.77 8.77 -24.86
N GLU A 158 -20.81 8.76 -24.02
CA GLU A 158 -20.71 8.40 -22.60
C GLU A 158 -20.19 6.95 -22.50
N GLY A 159 -18.90 6.82 -22.19
CA GLY A 159 -18.32 5.57 -21.71
C GLY A 159 -18.71 5.39 -20.24
N ARG A 160 -19.33 4.26 -19.93
CA ARG A 160 -19.73 3.84 -18.58
C ARG A 160 -18.53 3.89 -17.64
N SER A 161 -18.66 4.48 -16.46
CA SER A 161 -17.56 4.59 -15.49
C SER A 161 -17.28 3.23 -14.85
N GLN A 162 -16.01 2.98 -14.51
CA GLN A 162 -15.56 1.73 -13.86
C GLN A 162 -16.27 1.48 -12.51
N GLU A 163 -16.80 2.53 -11.87
CA GLU A 163 -17.64 2.41 -10.67
C GLU A 163 -19.00 1.75 -10.94
N GLU A 164 -19.61 1.98 -12.11
CA GLU A 164 -20.89 1.36 -12.48
C GLU A 164 -20.72 -0.13 -12.80
N GLU A 165 -19.60 -0.51 -13.40
CA GLU A 165 -19.27 -1.90 -13.71
C GLU A 165 -19.02 -2.72 -12.42
N TYR A 166 -18.32 -2.13 -11.43
CA TYR A 166 -18.07 -2.77 -10.13
C TYR A 166 -19.35 -2.97 -9.28
N GLN A 167 -20.29 -2.03 -9.34
CA GLN A 167 -21.57 -2.15 -8.62
C GLN A 167 -22.47 -3.22 -9.21
N GLU A 168 -22.49 -3.39 -10.55
CA GLU A 168 -23.25 -4.46 -11.21
C GLU A 168 -22.65 -5.84 -10.95
N GLU A 169 -21.32 -6.01 -11.07
CA GLU A 169 -20.68 -7.32 -10.81
C GLU A 169 -20.90 -7.80 -9.37
N HIS A 170 -20.89 -6.89 -8.40
CA HIS A 170 -21.16 -7.24 -7.01
C HIS A 170 -22.64 -7.52 -6.77
N GLN A 171 -23.57 -6.78 -7.40
CA GLN A 171 -25.01 -7.02 -7.23
C GLN A 171 -25.45 -8.38 -7.81
N VAL A 172 -24.84 -8.83 -8.91
CA VAL A 172 -25.10 -10.16 -9.50
C VAL A 172 -24.61 -11.28 -8.57
N ARG A 173 -23.42 -11.16 -7.97
CA ARG A 173 -22.91 -12.15 -7.00
C ARG A 173 -23.76 -12.27 -5.73
N TYR A 174 -24.46 -11.22 -5.32
CA TYR A 174 -25.38 -11.29 -4.18
C TYR A 174 -26.71 -11.97 -4.53
N GLN A 175 -27.17 -11.92 -5.78
CA GLN A 175 -28.40 -12.58 -6.21
C GLN A 175 -28.22 -14.09 -6.42
N ASP A 176 -27.10 -14.52 -7.00
CA ASP A 176 -26.79 -15.94 -7.19
C ASP A 176 -26.68 -16.69 -5.84
N ASN A 177 -26.14 -16.02 -4.82
CA ASN A 177 -26.00 -16.58 -3.47
C ASN A 177 -27.33 -16.61 -2.69
N GLU A 178 -28.28 -15.73 -3.00
CA GLU A 178 -29.64 -15.77 -2.44
C GLU A 178 -30.52 -16.84 -3.11
N GLU A 179 -30.28 -17.17 -4.38
CA GLU A 179 -30.95 -18.28 -5.06
C GLU A 179 -30.39 -19.65 -4.61
N GLU A 180 -29.08 -19.79 -4.41
CA GLU A 180 -28.49 -21.01 -3.80
C GLU A 180 -28.98 -21.22 -2.36
N ALA A 181 -29.08 -20.16 -1.56
CA ALA A 181 -29.58 -20.26 -0.18
C ALA A 181 -31.09 -20.57 -0.06
N LYS A 182 -31.88 -20.31 -1.12
CA LYS A 182 -33.31 -20.70 -1.18
C LYS A 182 -33.50 -22.12 -1.70
N ALA A 183 -32.64 -22.59 -2.60
CA ALA A 183 -32.69 -23.96 -3.12
C ALA A 183 -32.37 -25.01 -2.04
N GLU A 184 -31.54 -24.69 -1.05
CA GLU A 184 -31.24 -25.60 0.07
C GLU A 184 -32.32 -25.65 1.16
N HIS A 185 -33.35 -24.80 1.12
CA HIS A 185 -34.40 -24.74 2.15
C HIS A 185 -35.71 -25.46 1.77
N ASP A 186 -35.92 -25.76 0.47
CA ASP A 186 -37.15 -26.37 -0.01
C ASP A 186 -37.11 -27.92 -0.06
N ASP A 187 -35.96 -28.56 0.18
CA ASP A 187 -35.80 -30.02 0.10
C ASP A 187 -36.07 -30.78 1.43
N ASP A 188 -36.28 -30.07 2.56
CA ASP A 188 -36.43 -30.69 3.89
C ASP A 188 -37.89 -30.80 4.40
N ASP A 189 -38.88 -30.22 3.72
CA ASP A 189 -40.27 -30.14 4.23
C ASP A 189 -41.23 -31.25 3.72
N ASP A 190 -40.78 -32.17 2.86
CA ASP A 190 -41.65 -33.19 2.22
C ASP A 190 -41.46 -34.63 2.77
N ALA A 191 -40.77 -34.83 3.90
CA ALA A 191 -40.43 -36.16 4.43
C ALA A 191 -41.05 -36.53 5.80
N MET A 192 -42.20 -35.96 6.18
CA MET A 192 -42.89 -36.27 7.44
C MET A 192 -44.40 -36.42 7.29
N GLU A 193 -44.88 -37.21 6.32
CA GLU A 193 -46.21 -37.83 6.39
C GLU A 193 -46.18 -39.26 5.80
N GLU A 194 -45.96 -40.26 6.67
CA GLU A 194 -46.69 -41.56 6.73
C GLU A 194 -46.32 -42.37 7.99
#